data_AF-A0A7J7PA84-F1
#
_entry.id   AF-A0A7J7PA84-F1
#
_cell.length_a   1.000
_cell.length_b   1.000
_cell.length_c   1.000
_cell.angle_alpha   90.00
_cell.angle_beta   90.00
_cell.angle_gamma   90.00
#
_symmetry.space_group_name_H-M   'P 1'
#
loop_
_entity.id
_entity.type
_entity.pdbx_description
1 polymer ?
#
loop_
_entity_poly.entity_id
_entity_poly.type
_entity_poly.pdbx_seq_one_letter_code
_entity_poly.pdbx_strand_id
1 'polypeptide(L)'
;MVASKATKDPQPDTFKEEGSSRGARKFEKKVQFYTKVKDTVASLNASKAIGKKKTHRRNRQKQLKAYNLSALLEGLPELRESWQLPATTKKLSSKSRQKLIETEGKQLLAVINHPNYQSNPLAAIQRHLESTQPVIVEEPKKKTKKTGKKSKASSDAQAMDI
;
A
#
# COMPACT_ATOMS: atom_id res chain seq x y z
N MET A 1 34.37 -39.01 -68.60
CA MET A 1 34.14 -37.55 -68.50
C MET A 1 32.65 -37.33 -68.26
N VAL A 2 32.24 -37.03 -67.02
CA VAL A 2 30.86 -36.63 -66.71
C VAL A 2 30.96 -35.36 -65.89
N ALA A 3 30.34 -34.30 -66.40
CA ALA A 3 30.52 -32.93 -65.96
C ALA A 3 29.90 -32.65 -64.58
N SER A 4 30.68 -32.01 -63.72
CA SER A 4 30.24 -31.43 -62.45
C SER A 4 29.26 -30.28 -62.69
N LYS A 5 28.10 -30.31 -62.03
CA LYS A 5 27.15 -29.18 -62.03
C LYS A 5 27.23 -28.47 -60.68
N ALA A 6 27.81 -27.27 -60.70
CA ALA A 6 27.87 -26.36 -59.57
C ALA A 6 26.49 -25.78 -59.28
N THR A 7 25.96 -26.01 -58.08
CA THR A 7 24.80 -25.29 -57.55
C THR A 7 25.28 -24.03 -56.85
N LYS A 8 24.98 -22.90 -57.47
CA LYS A 8 25.20 -21.53 -57.00
C LYS A 8 24.18 -21.21 -55.90
N ASP A 9 24.66 -20.89 -54.70
CA ASP A 9 23.83 -20.35 -53.63
C ASP A 9 23.11 -19.07 -54.08
N PRO A 10 21.79 -18.93 -53.88
CA PRO A 10 21.12 -17.66 -54.08
C PRO A 10 21.15 -16.85 -52.77
N GLN A 11 21.95 -15.79 -52.77
CA GLN A 11 21.77 -14.64 -51.89
C GLN A 11 20.33 -14.09 -52.05
N PRO A 12 19.61 -13.74 -50.98
CA PRO A 12 18.37 -13.00 -51.12
C PRO A 12 18.68 -11.53 -51.42
N ASP A 13 18.64 -11.20 -52.70
CA ASP A 13 18.54 -9.84 -53.21
C ASP A 13 17.37 -9.11 -52.55
N THR A 14 17.66 -7.94 -51.99
CA THR A 14 16.66 -7.01 -51.46
C THR A 14 15.84 -6.42 -52.61
N PHE A 15 14.71 -7.05 -52.92
CA PHE A 15 13.69 -6.43 -53.78
C PHE A 15 12.94 -5.36 -52.98
N LYS A 16 13.32 -4.10 -53.18
CA LYS A 16 12.45 -2.94 -52.95
C LYS A 16 11.29 -3.03 -53.93
N GLU A 17 10.11 -3.41 -53.47
CA GLU A 17 8.89 -3.40 -54.28
C GLU A 17 8.23 -2.01 -54.19
N GLU A 18 8.60 -1.15 -55.12
CA GLU A 18 7.88 0.06 -55.49
C GLU A 18 6.51 -0.33 -56.10
N GLY A 19 5.41 0.16 -55.51
CA GLY A 19 4.09 0.14 -56.15
C GLY A 19 3.03 -0.83 -55.62
N SER A 20 3.12 -1.33 -54.38
CA SER A 20 2.03 -2.15 -53.81
C SER A 20 0.71 -1.36 -53.74
N SER A 21 -0.34 -1.87 -54.39
CA SER A 21 -1.70 -1.30 -54.31
C SER A 21 -2.12 -1.06 -52.86
N ARG A 22 -3.02 -0.10 -52.61
CA ARG A 22 -3.49 0.23 -51.24
C ARG A 22 -3.95 -1.01 -50.46
N GLY A 23 -4.42 -2.05 -51.14
CA GLY A 23 -4.80 -3.34 -50.55
C GLY A 23 -3.59 -4.17 -50.07
N ALA A 24 -2.55 -4.32 -50.90
CA ALA A 24 -1.34 -5.05 -50.56
C ALA A 24 -0.61 -4.38 -49.37
N ARG A 25 -0.56 -3.04 -49.34
CA ARG A 25 0.02 -2.29 -48.20
C ARG A 25 -0.74 -2.52 -46.89
N LYS A 26 -2.06 -2.72 -46.95
CA LYS A 26 -2.89 -3.05 -45.77
C LYS A 26 -2.63 -4.48 -45.30
N PHE A 27 -2.46 -5.41 -46.22
CA PHE A 27 -2.14 -6.80 -45.89
C PHE A 27 -0.78 -6.91 -45.23
N GLU A 28 0.24 -6.27 -45.81
CA GLU A 28 1.58 -6.27 -45.24
C GLU A 28 1.63 -5.66 -43.84
N LYS A 29 0.91 -4.53 -43.61
CA LYS A 29 0.76 -3.96 -42.27
C LYS A 29 0.11 -4.93 -41.27
N LYS A 30 -0.88 -5.72 -41.70
CA LYS A 30 -1.49 -6.75 -40.84
C LYS A 30 -0.48 -7.84 -40.52
N VAL A 31 0.28 -8.32 -41.49
CA VAL A 31 1.32 -9.34 -41.29
C VAL A 31 2.37 -8.84 -40.29
N GLN A 32 2.91 -7.63 -40.51
CA GLN A 32 3.88 -7.00 -39.60
C GLN A 32 3.33 -6.78 -38.18
N PHE A 33 2.03 -6.51 -38.05
CA PHE A 33 1.40 -6.41 -36.74
C PHE A 33 1.36 -7.76 -36.03
N TYR A 34 0.91 -8.81 -36.70
CA TYR A 34 0.81 -10.14 -36.09
C TYR A 34 2.17 -10.73 -35.73
N THR A 35 3.22 -10.47 -36.52
CA THR A 35 4.59 -10.88 -36.17
C THR A 35 5.05 -10.18 -34.90
N LYS A 36 4.91 -8.84 -34.82
CA LYS A 36 5.27 -8.07 -33.61
C LYS A 36 4.51 -8.52 -32.36
N VAL A 37 3.22 -8.82 -32.47
CA VAL A 37 2.43 -9.33 -31.34
C VAL A 37 2.95 -10.72 -30.90
N LYS A 38 3.26 -11.62 -31.84
CA LYS A 38 3.80 -12.94 -31.50
C LYS A 38 5.18 -12.84 -30.83
N ASP A 39 6.07 -12.00 -31.36
CA ASP A 39 7.43 -11.83 -30.84
C ASP A 39 7.43 -11.22 -29.43
N THR A 40 6.58 -10.21 -29.20
CA THR A 40 6.43 -9.60 -27.86
C THR A 40 5.87 -10.58 -26.84
N VAL A 41 4.87 -11.38 -27.20
CA VAL A 41 4.32 -12.43 -26.32
C VAL A 41 5.38 -13.48 -26.00
N ALA A 42 6.17 -13.92 -26.98
CA ALA A 42 7.27 -14.87 -26.78
C ALA A 42 8.35 -14.32 -25.82
N SER A 43 8.79 -13.08 -26.01
CA SER A 43 9.77 -12.40 -25.15
C SER A 43 9.27 -12.21 -23.71
N LEU A 44 8.01 -11.83 -23.53
CA LEU A 44 7.38 -11.71 -22.21
C LEU A 44 7.27 -13.07 -21.50
N ASN A 45 7.05 -14.16 -22.24
CA ASN A 45 6.98 -15.49 -21.65
C ASN A 45 8.36 -16.06 -21.30
N ALA A 46 9.40 -15.81 -22.12
CA ALA A 46 10.78 -16.18 -21.83
C ALA A 46 11.31 -15.46 -20.56
N SER A 47 11.05 -14.15 -20.42
CA SER A 47 11.47 -13.37 -19.24
C SER A 47 10.77 -13.83 -17.95
N LYS A 48 9.51 -14.26 -18.02
CA LYS A 48 8.78 -14.86 -16.88
C LYS A 48 9.41 -16.18 -16.41
N ALA A 49 9.99 -16.96 -17.31
CA ALA A 49 10.62 -18.25 -16.99
C ALA A 49 11.99 -18.11 -16.30
N ILE A 50 12.73 -17.04 -16.62
CA ILE A 50 14.12 -16.82 -16.14
C ILE A 50 14.14 -16.06 -14.80
N GLY A 51 13.18 -15.17 -14.53
CA GLY A 51 13.21 -14.26 -13.36
C GLY A 51 12.90 -14.87 -11.98
N LYS A 52 12.67 -16.18 -11.85
CA LYS A 52 12.19 -16.78 -10.58
C LYS A 52 12.97 -18.01 -10.11
N LYS A 53 14.29 -17.98 -9.96
CA LYS A 53 15.00 -19.14 -9.35
C LYS A 53 16.00 -18.76 -8.24
N LYS A 54 15.50 -18.92 -7.00
CA LYS A 54 16.16 -19.37 -5.75
C LYS A 54 17.07 -18.46 -4.92
N THR A 55 17.73 -17.41 -5.42
CA THR A 55 18.73 -16.68 -4.58
C THR A 55 18.11 -15.76 -3.53
N HIS A 56 17.10 -14.95 -3.89
CA HIS A 56 16.54 -13.93 -2.99
C HIS A 56 15.74 -14.52 -1.80
N ARG A 57 15.04 -15.66 -1.99
CA ARG A 57 14.28 -16.30 -0.89
C ARG A 57 15.18 -16.95 0.16
N ARG A 58 16.31 -17.55 -0.22
CA ARG A 58 17.24 -18.17 0.73
C ARG A 58 18.00 -17.14 1.57
N ASN A 59 18.37 -15.99 0.99
CA ASN A 59 19.07 -14.94 1.72
C ASN A 59 18.17 -14.32 2.81
N ARG A 60 16.90 -14.06 2.49
CA ARG A 60 15.91 -13.55 3.47
C ARG A 60 15.68 -14.50 4.65
N GLN A 61 15.66 -15.81 4.43
CA GLN A 61 15.49 -16.79 5.50
C GLN A 61 16.67 -16.83 6.48
N LYS A 62 17.90 -16.63 6.01
CA LYS A 62 19.09 -16.59 6.88
C LYS A 62 19.10 -15.34 7.77
N GLN A 63 18.65 -14.21 7.24
CA GLN A 63 18.57 -12.97 8.01
C GLN A 63 17.44 -12.99 9.05
N LEU A 64 16.30 -13.62 8.78
CA LEU A 64 15.18 -13.69 9.74
C LEU A 64 15.54 -14.37 11.07
N LYS A 65 16.52 -15.29 11.10
CA LYS A 65 16.97 -15.94 12.34
C LYS A 65 17.89 -15.07 13.20
N ALA A 66 18.63 -14.14 12.58
CA ALA A 66 19.53 -13.23 13.29
C ALA A 66 18.78 -12.10 14.02
N TYR A 67 17.51 -11.87 13.68
CA TYR A 67 16.65 -10.86 14.28
C TYR A 67 15.65 -11.46 15.28
N ASN A 68 16.05 -12.46 16.07
CA ASN A 68 15.21 -12.85 17.19
C ASN A 68 15.38 -11.83 18.33
N LEU A 69 14.46 -10.87 18.39
CA LEU A 69 14.44 -9.77 19.36
C LEU A 69 13.73 -10.14 20.67
N SER A 70 13.41 -11.43 20.92
CA SER A 70 12.73 -11.85 22.15
C SER A 70 13.48 -11.44 23.43
N ALA A 71 14.81 -11.36 23.39
CA ALA A 71 15.63 -10.88 24.52
C ALA A 71 15.42 -9.38 24.82
N LEU A 72 14.99 -8.57 23.85
CA LEU A 72 14.66 -7.16 24.09
C LEU A 72 13.30 -7.00 24.77
N LEU A 73 12.41 -8.00 24.66
CA LEU A 73 11.08 -7.95 25.26
C LEU A 73 11.11 -7.99 26.79
N GLU A 74 12.17 -8.57 27.37
CA GLU A 74 12.36 -8.72 28.82
C GLU A 74 12.67 -7.39 29.52
N GLY A 75 13.22 -6.41 28.80
CA GLY A 75 13.57 -5.09 29.34
C GLY A 75 12.45 -4.05 29.19
N LEU A 76 11.33 -4.39 28.57
CA LEU A 76 10.20 -3.47 28.45
C LEU A 76 9.20 -3.73 29.59
N PRO A 77 8.58 -2.67 30.15
CA PRO A 77 7.42 -2.86 31.02
C PRO A 77 6.40 -3.69 30.26
N GLU A 78 5.83 -4.70 30.93
CA GLU A 78 5.02 -5.79 30.36
C GLU A 78 3.84 -5.26 29.52
N LEU A 79 4.13 -4.98 28.26
CA LEU A 79 3.25 -4.25 27.34
C LEU A 79 2.32 -5.25 26.66
N ARG A 80 1.57 -6.00 27.47
CA ARG A 80 0.88 -7.22 27.03
C ARG A 80 -0.51 -7.01 26.43
N GLU A 81 -1.06 -5.79 26.36
CA GLU A 81 -2.49 -5.66 26.02
C GLU A 81 -2.90 -4.61 24.96
N SER A 82 -2.02 -3.77 24.41
CA SER A 82 -2.46 -2.72 23.46
C SER A 82 -1.86 -2.76 22.04
N TRP A 83 -0.93 -3.67 21.74
CA TRP A 83 -0.37 -3.79 20.38
C TRP A 83 -1.10 -4.78 19.49
N GLN A 84 -2.42 -4.86 19.60
CA GLN A 84 -3.20 -5.20 18.42
C GLN A 84 -3.08 -4.01 17.45
N LEU A 85 -1.92 -3.91 16.80
CA LEU A 85 -1.79 -3.18 15.55
C LEU A 85 -2.97 -3.65 14.72
N PRO A 86 -3.90 -2.78 14.33
CA PRO A 86 -4.99 -3.19 13.47
C PRO A 86 -4.32 -3.76 12.22
N ALA A 87 -4.36 -5.08 12.09
CA ALA A 87 -3.80 -5.84 10.98
C ALA A 87 -4.63 -5.50 9.75
N THR A 88 -4.41 -4.31 9.23
CA THR A 88 -5.06 -3.80 8.04
C THR A 88 -3.96 -3.64 7.02
N THR A 89 -3.48 -4.78 6.52
CA THR A 89 -2.92 -4.86 5.16
C THR A 89 -4.02 -4.61 4.11
N LYS A 90 -4.93 -3.66 4.39
CA LYS A 90 -5.89 -3.13 3.42
C LYS A 90 -5.04 -2.32 2.46
N LYS A 91 -4.79 -2.89 1.28
CA LYS A 91 -4.10 -2.22 0.19
C LYS A 91 -4.83 -0.90 -0.10
N LEU A 92 -4.31 0.20 0.43
CA LEU A 92 -4.89 1.53 0.19
C LEU A 92 -4.90 1.78 -1.32
N SER A 93 -5.97 2.37 -1.84
CA SER A 93 -6.00 2.79 -3.23
C SER A 93 -5.10 4.02 -3.43
N SER A 94 -4.66 4.28 -4.66
CA SER A 94 -3.83 5.47 -4.95
C SER A 94 -4.54 6.76 -4.54
N LYS A 95 -5.86 6.84 -4.79
CA LYS A 95 -6.70 7.97 -4.39
C LYS A 95 -6.82 8.09 -2.87
N SER A 96 -6.92 6.97 -2.16
CA SER A 96 -6.94 6.97 -0.69
C SER A 96 -5.63 7.45 -0.10
N ARG A 97 -4.48 7.05 -0.67
CA ARG A 97 -3.16 7.57 -0.25
C ARG A 97 -3.06 9.08 -0.48
N GLN A 98 -3.51 9.57 -1.63
CA GLN A 98 -3.47 11.01 -1.91
C GLN A 98 -4.30 11.81 -0.89
N LYS A 99 -5.53 11.36 -0.62
CA LYS A 99 -6.37 12.00 0.42
C LYS A 99 -5.71 11.99 1.79
N LEU A 100 -5.07 10.88 2.17
CA LEU A 100 -4.34 10.77 3.42
C LEU A 100 -3.19 11.80 3.48
N ILE A 101 -2.41 11.94 2.41
CA ILE A 101 -1.34 12.93 2.34
C ILE A 101 -1.89 14.36 2.48
N GLU A 102 -3.00 14.67 1.81
CA GLU A 102 -3.65 15.99 1.91
C GLU A 102 -4.17 16.29 3.32
N THR A 103 -4.73 15.30 4.01
CA THR A 103 -5.20 15.47 5.40
C THR A 103 -4.07 15.63 6.38
N GLU A 104 -3.05 14.75 6.30
CA GLU A 104 -1.87 14.80 7.18
C GLU A 104 -1.08 16.09 6.96
N GLY A 105 -0.93 16.53 5.70
CA GLY A 105 -0.27 17.79 5.37
C GLY A 105 -0.97 19.00 6.00
N LYS A 106 -2.32 19.04 5.97
CA LYS A 106 -3.09 20.11 6.64
C LYS A 106 -2.92 20.08 8.16
N GLN A 107 -2.92 18.91 8.77
CA GLN A 107 -2.70 18.76 10.21
C GLN A 107 -1.31 19.22 10.62
N LEU A 108 -0.27 18.83 9.87
CA LEU A 108 1.10 19.26 10.11
C LEU A 108 1.24 20.77 10.01
N LEU A 109 0.67 21.38 8.97
CA LEU A 109 0.69 22.84 8.81
C LEU A 109 -0.03 23.54 9.97
N ALA A 110 -1.13 22.99 10.47
CA ALA A 110 -1.83 23.54 11.63
C ALA A 110 -0.97 23.52 12.89
N VAL A 111 -0.20 22.45 13.13
CA VAL A 111 0.75 22.37 14.26
C VAL A 111 1.88 23.37 14.09
N ILE A 112 2.49 23.45 12.90
CA ILE A 112 3.60 24.36 12.61
C ILE A 112 3.19 25.83 12.76
N ASN A 113 1.96 26.17 12.35
CA ASN A 113 1.42 27.52 12.44
C ASN A 113 0.88 27.88 13.84
N HIS A 114 0.90 26.95 14.79
CA HIS A 114 0.39 27.19 16.13
C HIS A 114 1.37 28.05 16.95
N PRO A 115 0.92 29.14 17.61
CA PRO A 115 1.82 30.07 18.32
C PRO A 115 2.62 29.39 19.44
N ASN A 116 2.00 28.46 20.18
CA ASN A 116 2.69 27.68 21.21
C ASN A 116 3.82 26.81 20.63
N TYR A 117 3.64 26.29 19.41
CA TYR A 117 4.65 25.45 18.76
C TYR A 117 5.80 26.28 18.21
N GLN A 118 5.52 27.48 17.68
CA GLN A 118 6.55 28.42 17.21
C GLN A 118 7.40 28.99 18.34
N SER A 119 6.82 29.22 19.51
CA SER A 119 7.54 29.74 20.68
C SER A 119 8.36 28.67 21.41
N ASN A 120 7.76 27.52 21.71
CA ASN A 120 8.46 26.41 22.34
C ASN A 120 7.89 25.05 21.87
N PRO A 121 8.49 24.41 20.85
CA PRO A 121 7.95 23.19 20.27
C PRO A 121 7.95 22.03 21.27
N LEU A 122 8.95 21.95 22.16
CA LEU A 122 9.05 20.87 23.15
C LEU A 122 7.94 20.97 24.20
N ALA A 123 7.70 22.17 24.73
CA ALA A 123 6.62 22.39 25.70
C ALA A 123 5.23 22.21 25.07
N ALA A 124 5.05 22.60 23.81
CA ALA A 124 3.81 22.40 23.08
C ALA A 124 3.49 20.91 22.88
N ILE A 125 4.50 20.11 22.51
CA ILE A 125 4.36 18.65 22.40
C ILE A 125 4.04 18.05 23.76
N GLN A 126 4.74 18.45 24.82
CA GLN A 126 4.47 17.93 26.17
C GLN A 126 3.03 18.19 26.60
N ARG A 127 2.54 19.43 26.46
CA ARG A 127 1.15 19.78 26.78
C ARG A 127 0.13 19.01 25.94
N HIS A 128 0.43 18.83 24.65
CA HIS A 128 -0.43 18.04 23.76
C HIS A 128 -0.49 16.58 24.20
N LEU A 129 0.66 15.98 24.54
CA LEU A 129 0.73 14.62 25.04
C LEU A 129 -0.08 14.51 26.34
N GLU A 130 0.15 15.37 27.32
CA GLU A 130 -0.62 15.42 28.59
C GLU A 130 -2.13 15.54 28.36
N SER A 131 -2.56 16.39 27.41
CA SER A 131 -3.97 16.59 27.09
C SER A 131 -4.61 15.45 26.32
N THR A 132 -3.85 14.71 25.51
CA THR A 132 -4.36 13.62 24.66
C THR A 132 -4.17 12.25 25.28
N GLN A 133 -3.48 12.16 26.42
CA GLN A 133 -3.49 10.93 27.19
C GLN A 133 -4.94 10.62 27.59
N PRO A 134 -5.42 9.38 27.37
CA PRO A 134 -6.68 8.97 27.94
C PRO A 134 -6.58 9.14 29.45
N VAL A 135 -7.49 9.92 30.03
CA VAL A 135 -7.61 10.02 31.49
C VAL A 135 -7.76 8.58 31.99
N ILE A 136 -6.77 8.13 32.76
CA ILE A 136 -6.88 6.89 33.50
C ILE A 136 -8.00 7.14 34.50
N VAL A 137 -9.21 6.73 34.13
CA VAL A 137 -10.36 6.70 35.03
C VAL A 137 -10.01 5.64 36.07
N GLU A 138 -9.36 6.05 37.16
CA GLU A 138 -9.48 5.29 38.40
C GLU A 138 -10.98 5.20 38.68
N GLU A 139 -11.53 3.99 38.58
CA GLU A 139 -12.96 3.75 38.73
C GLU A 139 -13.47 4.45 40.00
N PRO A 140 -14.51 5.31 39.91
CA PRO A 140 -15.13 5.82 41.11
C PRO A 140 -15.72 4.64 41.88
N LYS A 141 -15.16 4.37 43.07
CA LYS A 141 -15.64 3.37 44.03
C LYS A 141 -17.18 3.41 44.06
N LYS A 142 -17.81 2.36 43.53
CA LYS A 142 -19.26 2.20 43.49
C LYS A 142 -19.80 2.29 44.91
N LYS A 143 -20.43 3.40 45.27
CA LYS A 143 -21.29 3.49 46.45
C LYS A 143 -22.55 2.68 46.15
N THR A 144 -22.69 1.52 46.78
CA THR A 144 -23.91 0.70 46.78
C THR A 144 -25.09 1.52 47.30
N LYS A 145 -25.99 1.98 46.42
CA LYS A 145 -27.29 2.50 46.82
C LYS A 145 -28.28 1.33 46.90
N LYS A 146 -28.80 1.10 48.11
CA LYS A 146 -29.83 0.12 48.43
C LYS A 146 -31.07 0.33 47.55
N THR A 147 -31.59 -0.78 47.06
CA THR A 147 -32.87 -0.92 46.36
C THR A 147 -34.02 -0.41 47.22
N GLY A 148 -34.82 0.52 46.71
CA GLY A 148 -36.01 1.07 47.37
C GLY A 148 -37.14 1.34 46.38
N LYS A 149 -38.14 0.43 46.41
CA LYS A 149 -39.56 0.55 46.04
C LYS A 149 -39.98 1.16 44.68
N LYS A 150 -40.72 0.33 43.93
CA LYS A 150 -41.76 0.73 42.96
C LYS A 150 -42.78 1.68 43.60
N SER A 151 -43.11 2.77 42.91
CA SER A 151 -44.42 3.42 43.01
C SER A 151 -44.81 4.09 41.68
N LYS A 152 -46.13 4.20 41.50
CA LYS A 152 -46.92 4.30 40.28
C LYS A 152 -47.14 5.77 39.84
N ALA A 153 -47.24 5.96 38.53
CA ALA A 153 -47.88 7.01 37.71
C ALA A 153 -48.37 8.36 38.31
N SER A 154 -48.08 9.47 37.60
CA SER A 154 -49.00 10.55 37.14
C SER A 154 -48.16 11.75 36.63
N SER A 155 -48.19 12.09 35.33
CA SER A 155 -48.96 13.18 34.68
C SER A 155 -48.34 14.59 34.74
N ASP A 156 -48.37 15.24 33.57
CA ASP A 156 -48.38 16.68 33.26
C ASP A 156 -47.13 17.58 33.31
N ALA A 157 -46.72 17.97 32.11
CA ALA A 157 -46.59 19.32 31.54
C ALA A 157 -46.08 20.52 32.37
N GLN A 158 -45.01 21.16 31.87
CA GLN A 158 -44.86 22.61 31.51
C GLN A 158 -43.36 22.86 31.24
N ALA A 159 -42.90 23.22 30.04
CA ALA A 159 -43.02 24.52 29.34
C ALA A 159 -42.60 25.72 30.21
N MET A 160 -41.40 26.27 29.95
CA MET A 160 -41.18 27.65 29.46
C MET A 160 -39.68 27.99 29.44
N ASP A 161 -39.23 28.47 28.28
CA ASP A 161 -37.95 29.17 28.04
C ASP A 161 -37.91 30.54 28.77
N ILE A 162 -36.72 30.94 29.21
CA ILE A 162 -36.25 32.34 29.32
C ILE A 162 -34.79 32.37 28.86
#